data_AF-A0A382I6D2-F1
#
_entry.id   AF-A0A382I6D2-F1
#
_cell.length_a   1.000
_cell.length_b   1.000
_cell.length_c   1.000
_cell.angle_alpha   90.00
_cell.angle_beta   90.00
_cell.angle_gamma   90.00
#
_symmetry.space_group_name_H-M   'P 1'
#
loop_
_entity.id
_entity.type
_entity.pdbx_description
1 polymer ?
#
loop_
_entity_poly.entity_id
_entity_poly.type
_entity_poly.pdbx_seq_one_letter_code
_entity_poly.pdbx_strand_id
1 'polypeptide(L)'
;MPEKTKKEVQPQAREYFEKGITALRKDNLDYATKLFEQALRREPGFFECREALRLNQFKRVGKKSGLFKMLGKTTSTSLLPKGQLALKKDPIEAIEVAEQILNDDPHSVMGNKLLSDAATAAGFPRTALFAWDLVMKQQPDDKPNTIRYCQALVNNGDVAKAEETCTALAKAHPGDQEVLQLSKNLTASRTLSEGGYDKVASGESDYRAVLKDEAEAVLLEQENRRSEQESTAENLIKEYEQRLVDGSENLKLIRSLAELHSRVKNFDKSVEYYERFNKSNLRSDATVDRAIVDTKLLQFDWRIEQAGQGDAAELEAERNAFEIDHIQRLSDTYPSDLSLRYDLGVLQFEAGEITQAIQSFQRAQANPHKEIPSLMHMGKCFAKRGMNDMAAGTLQKALDKKEIMD
;
A
#
# COMPACT_ATOMS: atom_id res chain seq x y z
N MET A 1 7.09 9.17 -21.82
CA MET A 1 8.14 10.11 -21.35
C MET A 1 7.49 11.05 -20.36
N PRO A 2 8.16 11.46 -19.27
CA PRO A 2 7.55 12.40 -18.33
C PRO A 2 7.28 13.75 -19.04
N GLU A 3 6.16 14.39 -18.71
CA GLU A 3 5.87 15.73 -19.19
C GLU A 3 6.88 16.72 -18.64
N LYS A 4 7.36 17.62 -19.51
CA LYS A 4 8.47 18.52 -19.21
C LYS A 4 7.97 19.91 -18.86
N THR A 5 8.60 20.50 -17.85
CA THR A 5 8.46 21.92 -17.50
C THR A 5 9.16 22.81 -18.52
N LYS A 6 8.85 24.12 -18.52
CA LYS A 6 9.55 25.09 -19.37
C LYS A 6 11.09 25.00 -19.31
N LYS A 7 11.66 24.61 -18.17
CA LYS A 7 13.12 24.53 -17.98
C LYS A 7 13.73 23.30 -18.67
N GLU A 8 12.97 22.22 -18.80
CA GLU A 8 13.43 20.91 -19.29
C GLU A 8 13.23 20.74 -20.79
N VAL A 9 12.37 21.56 -21.41
CA VAL A 9 12.13 21.51 -22.85
C VAL A 9 13.29 22.11 -23.66
N GLN A 10 13.45 21.64 -24.90
CA GLN A 10 14.52 22.10 -25.79
C GLN A 10 14.43 23.61 -26.07
N PRO A 11 15.57 24.33 -26.24
CA PRO A 11 15.57 25.77 -26.46
C PRO A 11 14.66 26.25 -27.59
N GLN A 12 14.65 25.52 -28.72
CA GLN A 12 13.79 25.86 -29.86
C GLN A 12 12.30 25.76 -29.51
N ALA A 13 11.89 24.73 -28.78
CA ALA A 13 10.49 24.59 -28.35
C ALA A 13 10.07 25.73 -27.40
N ARG A 14 10.97 26.18 -26.51
CA ARG A 14 10.74 27.37 -25.67
C ARG A 14 10.57 28.63 -26.48
N GLU A 15 11.41 28.82 -27.49
CA GLU A 15 11.35 30.01 -28.35
C GLU A 15 10.01 30.11 -29.08
N TYR A 16 9.55 29.00 -29.66
CA TYR A 16 8.22 28.92 -30.27
C TYR A 16 7.11 29.22 -29.26
N PHE A 17 7.19 28.67 -28.05
CA PHE A 17 6.23 28.93 -26.98
C PHE A 17 6.21 30.41 -26.57
N GLU A 18 7.36 31.06 -26.35
CA GLU A 18 7.42 32.47 -25.96
C GLU A 18 6.90 33.41 -27.05
N LYS A 19 7.23 33.12 -28.32
CA LYS A 19 6.64 33.80 -29.48
C LYS A 19 5.13 33.58 -29.54
N GLY A 20 4.66 32.37 -29.26
CA GLY A 20 3.25 32.00 -29.22
C GLY A 20 2.48 32.78 -28.14
N ILE A 21 3.03 32.88 -26.92
CA ILE A 21 2.48 33.69 -25.83
C ILE A 21 2.40 35.17 -26.24
N THR A 22 3.43 35.69 -26.89
CA THR A 22 3.44 37.08 -27.39
C THR A 22 2.35 37.30 -28.45
N ALA A 23 2.18 36.35 -29.38
CA ALA A 23 1.13 36.40 -30.40
C ALA A 23 -0.27 36.30 -29.79
N LEU A 24 -0.48 35.41 -28.80
CA LEU A 24 -1.73 35.26 -28.06
C LEU A 24 -2.11 36.55 -27.31
N ARG A 25 -1.15 37.19 -26.62
CA ARG A 25 -1.36 38.48 -25.94
C ARG A 25 -1.75 39.60 -26.90
N LYS A 26 -1.20 39.59 -28.11
CA LYS A 26 -1.52 40.51 -29.21
C LYS A 26 -2.76 40.10 -30.01
N ASP A 27 -3.49 39.09 -29.57
CA ASP A 27 -4.69 38.59 -30.23
C ASP A 27 -4.50 38.06 -31.66
N ASN A 28 -3.27 37.74 -32.05
CA ASN A 28 -2.95 37.09 -33.32
C ASN A 28 -3.08 35.57 -33.16
N LEU A 29 -4.32 35.09 -33.10
CA LEU A 29 -4.64 33.75 -32.61
C LEU A 29 -4.26 32.62 -33.58
N ASP A 30 -4.33 32.84 -34.89
CA ASP A 30 -3.95 31.82 -35.88
C ASP A 30 -2.43 31.66 -35.93
N TYR A 31 -1.68 32.75 -35.80
CA TYR A 31 -0.22 32.68 -35.68
C TYR A 31 0.20 32.04 -34.35
N ALA A 32 -0.48 32.39 -33.25
CA ALA A 32 -0.26 31.75 -31.95
C ALA A 32 -0.49 30.23 -32.02
N THR A 33 -1.56 29.78 -32.70
CA THR A 33 -1.83 28.34 -32.93
C THR A 33 -0.64 27.66 -33.60
N LYS A 34 -0.16 28.20 -34.73
CA LYS A 34 0.97 27.63 -35.48
C LYS A 34 2.25 27.56 -34.66
N LEU A 35 2.49 28.56 -33.79
CA LEU A 35 3.67 28.60 -32.93
C LEU A 35 3.59 27.55 -31.81
N PHE A 36 2.43 27.42 -31.15
CA PHE A 36 2.24 26.39 -30.13
C PHE A 36 2.31 24.97 -30.72
N GLU A 37 1.72 24.73 -31.89
CA GLU A 37 1.86 23.44 -32.59
C GLU A 37 3.32 23.13 -32.93
N GLN A 38 4.11 24.11 -33.38
CA GLN A 38 5.54 23.91 -33.66
C GLN A 38 6.35 23.57 -32.41
N ALA A 39 5.99 24.15 -31.25
CA ALA A 39 6.57 23.79 -29.97
C ALA A 39 6.19 22.36 -29.57
N LEU A 40 4.92 21.98 -29.66
CA LEU A 40 4.42 20.66 -29.28
C LEU A 40 4.90 19.54 -30.21
N ARG A 41 5.12 19.79 -31.50
CA ARG A 41 5.75 18.81 -32.41
C ARG A 41 7.19 18.47 -32.02
N ARG A 42 7.91 19.45 -31.47
CA ARG A 42 9.29 19.26 -30.98
C ARG A 42 9.31 18.61 -29.62
N GLU A 43 8.36 18.99 -28.77
CA GLU A 43 8.28 18.52 -27.41
C GLU A 43 6.83 18.20 -27.03
N PRO A 44 6.36 16.99 -27.37
CA PRO A 44 4.97 16.58 -27.15
C PRO A 44 4.54 16.61 -25.68
N GLY A 45 5.49 16.45 -24.75
CA GLY A 45 5.27 16.51 -23.31
C GLY A 45 5.25 17.92 -22.71
N PHE A 46 5.28 19.00 -23.51
CA PHE A 46 5.31 20.37 -23.01
C PHE A 46 3.91 20.85 -22.56
N PHE A 47 3.51 20.44 -21.35
CA PHE A 47 2.16 20.67 -20.81
C PHE A 47 1.74 22.15 -20.79
N GLU A 48 2.61 23.05 -20.32
CA GLU A 48 2.32 24.51 -20.27
C GLU A 48 2.01 25.09 -21.66
N CYS A 49 2.66 24.57 -22.72
CA CYS A 49 2.37 24.98 -24.09
C CYS A 49 0.99 24.50 -24.54
N ARG A 50 0.57 23.31 -24.09
CA ARG A 50 -0.75 22.76 -24.39
C ARG A 50 -1.88 23.53 -23.69
N GLU A 51 -1.67 23.97 -22.45
CA GLU A 51 -2.60 24.88 -21.77
C GLU A 51 -2.76 26.20 -22.53
N ALA A 52 -1.65 26.80 -22.97
CA ALA A 52 -1.66 28.03 -23.76
C ALA A 52 -2.35 27.85 -25.12
N LEU A 53 -2.13 26.71 -25.79
CA LEU A 53 -2.84 26.34 -27.02
C LEU A 53 -4.34 26.24 -26.77
N ARG A 54 -4.76 25.57 -25.68
CA ARG A 54 -6.18 25.43 -25.34
C ARG A 54 -6.86 26.77 -25.10
N LEU A 55 -6.22 27.65 -24.33
CA LEU A 55 -6.70 29.02 -24.11
C LEU A 55 -6.87 29.77 -25.44
N ASN A 56 -5.88 29.64 -26.34
CA ASN A 56 -5.94 30.24 -27.67
C ASN A 56 -7.08 29.68 -28.53
N GLN A 57 -7.29 28.35 -28.52
CA GLN A 57 -8.40 27.69 -29.23
C GLN A 57 -9.77 28.19 -28.73
N PHE A 58 -9.98 28.27 -27.41
CA PHE A 58 -11.21 28.84 -26.85
C PHE A 58 -11.40 30.31 -27.26
N LYS A 59 -10.34 31.12 -27.24
CA LYS A 59 -10.40 32.52 -27.68
C LYS A 59 -10.75 32.65 -29.18
N ARG A 60 -10.24 31.74 -30.03
CA ARG A 60 -10.56 31.68 -31.47
C ARG A 60 -12.03 31.39 -31.70
N VAL A 61 -12.59 30.41 -31.00
CA VAL A 61 -14.03 30.08 -31.12
C VAL A 61 -14.90 31.20 -30.54
N GLY A 62 -14.51 31.85 -29.44
CA GLY A 62 -15.23 32.98 -28.86
C GLY A 62 -15.28 34.23 -29.77
N LYS A 63 -14.27 34.45 -30.62
CA LYS A 63 -14.25 35.56 -31.59
C LYS A 63 -15.02 35.27 -32.88
N LYS A 64 -15.31 34.01 -33.20
CA LYS A 64 -16.20 33.64 -34.32
C LYS A 64 -17.64 33.93 -33.90
N SER A 65 -18.11 35.16 -34.19
CA SER A 65 -19.45 35.66 -33.87
C SER A 65 -20.58 34.72 -34.33
N GLY A 66 -21.69 34.72 -33.58
CA GLY A 66 -22.79 33.74 -33.56
C GLY A 66 -23.56 33.45 -34.86
N LEU A 67 -23.17 34.03 -36.00
CA LEU A 67 -23.77 33.76 -37.32
C LEU A 67 -23.21 32.49 -38.00
N PHE A 68 -22.04 32.00 -37.60
CA PHE A 68 -21.43 30.77 -38.17
C PHE A 68 -21.68 29.49 -37.36
N LYS A 69 -22.33 29.58 -36.18
CA LYS A 69 -22.64 28.40 -35.35
C LYS A 69 -23.62 27.42 -36.01
N MET A 70 -24.42 27.88 -37.00
CA MET A 70 -25.45 27.05 -37.64
C MET A 70 -24.96 26.28 -38.88
N LEU A 71 -23.78 26.60 -39.42
CA LEU A 71 -23.26 26.01 -40.67
C LEU A 71 -21.95 25.22 -40.50
N GLY A 72 -21.53 24.95 -39.25
CA GLY A 72 -20.20 24.43 -38.92
C GLY A 72 -20.11 22.95 -38.54
N LYS A 73 -21.15 22.15 -38.76
CA LYS A 73 -21.00 20.69 -38.74
C LYS A 73 -20.51 20.28 -40.13
N THR A 74 -19.24 19.89 -40.31
CA THR A 74 -18.86 18.78 -41.23
C THR A 74 -17.37 18.42 -41.41
N THR A 75 -16.36 19.15 -40.93
CA THR A 75 -14.96 18.75 -41.24
C THR A 75 -14.12 18.19 -40.08
N SER A 76 -14.50 18.43 -38.82
CA SER A 76 -13.67 17.98 -37.67
C SER A 76 -13.95 16.54 -37.23
N THR A 77 -15.11 15.96 -37.55
CA THR A 77 -15.41 14.53 -37.34
C THR A 77 -14.70 13.61 -38.33
N SER A 78 -14.22 14.12 -39.47
CA SER A 78 -13.55 13.30 -40.49
C SER A 78 -12.13 12.85 -40.08
N LEU A 79 -11.53 13.49 -39.07
CA LEU A 79 -10.21 13.13 -38.56
C LEU A 79 -10.25 12.10 -37.42
N LEU A 80 -11.41 11.85 -36.82
CA LEU A 80 -11.54 10.87 -35.73
C LEU A 80 -11.08 9.46 -36.12
N PRO A 81 -11.45 8.89 -37.29
CA PRO A 81 -10.95 7.58 -37.70
C PRO A 81 -9.42 7.55 -37.85
N LYS A 82 -8.83 8.63 -38.37
CA LYS A 82 -7.37 8.77 -38.47
C LYS A 82 -6.74 8.78 -37.08
N GLY A 83 -7.30 9.55 -36.15
CA GLY A 83 -6.82 9.64 -34.77
C GLY A 83 -6.91 8.32 -34.03
N GLN A 84 -8.02 7.59 -34.17
CA GLN A 84 -8.20 6.26 -33.57
C GLN A 84 -7.24 5.21 -34.15
N LEU A 85 -6.94 5.29 -35.45
CA LEU A 85 -5.93 4.43 -36.07
C LEU A 85 -4.52 4.77 -35.57
N ALA A 86 -4.19 6.06 -35.50
CA ALA A 86 -2.92 6.55 -34.98
C ALA A 86 -2.72 6.12 -33.51
N LEU A 87 -3.76 6.19 -32.68
CA LEU A 87 -3.69 5.82 -31.26
C LEU A 87 -3.11 4.41 -31.02
N LYS A 88 -3.39 3.47 -31.93
CA LYS A 88 -2.89 2.09 -31.83
C LYS A 88 -1.43 1.92 -32.27
N LYS A 89 -0.89 2.86 -33.05
CA LYS A 89 0.44 2.75 -33.69
C LYS A 89 1.43 3.75 -33.14
N ASP A 90 1.01 5.00 -33.04
CA ASP A 90 1.78 6.15 -32.58
C ASP A 90 0.88 7.09 -31.76
N PRO A 91 0.92 6.97 -30.42
CA PRO A 91 0.18 7.85 -29.53
C PRO A 91 0.53 9.35 -29.71
N ILE A 92 1.74 9.70 -30.15
CA ILE A 92 2.13 11.09 -30.38
C ILE A 92 1.44 11.65 -31.62
N GLU A 93 1.38 10.88 -32.71
CA GLU A 93 0.60 11.26 -33.90
C GLU A 93 -0.89 11.43 -33.54
N ALA A 94 -1.43 10.55 -32.70
CA ALA A 94 -2.82 10.65 -32.26
C ALA A 94 -3.11 11.93 -31.46
N ILE A 95 -2.16 12.39 -30.63
CA ILE A 95 -2.24 13.69 -29.94
C ILE A 95 -2.30 14.83 -30.97
N GLU A 96 -1.44 14.81 -32.00
CA GLU A 96 -1.46 15.84 -33.04
C GLU A 96 -2.79 15.89 -33.80
N VAL A 97 -3.36 14.72 -34.13
CA VAL A 97 -4.67 14.63 -34.77
C VAL A 97 -5.78 15.15 -33.84
N ALA A 98 -5.71 14.83 -32.55
CA ALA A 98 -6.65 15.36 -31.57
C ALA A 98 -6.59 16.89 -31.48
N GLU A 99 -5.39 17.49 -31.47
CA GLU A 99 -5.24 18.94 -31.46
C GLU A 99 -5.80 19.61 -32.74
N GLN A 100 -5.70 18.94 -33.90
CA GLN A 100 -6.34 19.43 -35.12
C GLN A 100 -7.86 19.47 -35.02
N ILE A 101 -8.47 18.44 -34.41
CA ILE A 101 -9.91 18.41 -34.15
C ILE A 101 -10.30 19.56 -33.20
N LEU A 102 -9.48 19.79 -32.18
CA LEU A 102 -9.74 20.76 -31.11
C LEU A 102 -9.44 22.21 -31.53
N ASN A 103 -8.67 22.42 -32.60
CA ASN A 103 -8.53 23.71 -33.27
C ASN A 103 -9.83 24.22 -33.90
N ASP A 104 -10.70 23.30 -34.33
CA ASP A 104 -12.01 23.63 -34.88
C ASP A 104 -13.05 23.77 -33.78
N ASP A 105 -13.09 22.81 -32.85
CA ASP A 105 -13.99 22.81 -31.70
C ASP A 105 -13.27 22.35 -30.41
N PRO A 106 -12.83 23.27 -29.55
CA PRO A 106 -12.16 22.93 -28.29
C PRO A 106 -13.10 22.30 -27.26
N HIS A 107 -14.43 22.40 -27.45
CA HIS A 107 -15.45 21.73 -26.62
C HIS A 107 -15.79 20.32 -27.11
N SER A 108 -15.22 19.86 -28.23
CA SER A 108 -15.52 18.54 -28.80
C SER A 108 -15.21 17.44 -27.79
N VAL A 109 -16.26 16.75 -27.32
CA VAL A 109 -16.12 15.63 -26.38
C VAL A 109 -15.28 14.52 -26.98
N MET A 110 -15.51 14.17 -28.25
CA MET A 110 -14.73 13.12 -28.94
C MET A 110 -13.27 13.52 -29.14
N GLY A 111 -13.00 14.79 -29.45
CA GLY A 111 -11.63 15.29 -29.58
C GLY A 111 -10.87 15.24 -28.25
N ASN A 112 -11.50 15.64 -27.16
CA ASN A 112 -10.88 15.61 -25.83
C ASN A 112 -10.71 14.17 -25.31
N LYS A 113 -11.65 13.25 -25.56
CA LYS A 113 -11.47 11.82 -25.26
C LYS A 113 -10.28 11.23 -26.03
N LEU A 114 -10.17 11.50 -27.33
CA LEU A 114 -9.04 11.05 -28.14
C LEU A 114 -7.72 11.62 -27.62
N LEU A 115 -7.68 12.92 -27.29
CA LEU A 115 -6.50 13.55 -26.69
C LEU A 115 -6.11 12.85 -25.38
N SER A 116 -7.09 12.56 -24.53
CA SER A 116 -6.81 11.90 -23.26
C SER A 116 -6.30 10.47 -23.44
N ASP A 117 -6.93 9.68 -24.30
CA ASP A 117 -6.51 8.29 -24.52
C ASP A 117 -5.09 8.24 -25.10
N ALA A 118 -4.79 9.13 -26.06
CA ALA A 118 -3.46 9.25 -26.66
C ALA A 118 -2.41 9.74 -25.66
N ALA A 119 -2.74 10.74 -24.84
CA ALA A 119 -1.88 11.25 -23.78
C ALA A 119 -1.59 10.17 -22.72
N THR A 120 -2.60 9.39 -22.34
CA THR A 120 -2.44 8.25 -21.42
C THR A 120 -1.47 7.22 -21.99
N ALA A 121 -1.65 6.83 -23.26
CA ALA A 121 -0.76 5.89 -23.93
C ALA A 121 0.67 6.42 -24.12
N ALA A 122 0.85 7.74 -24.25
CA ALA A 122 2.16 8.39 -24.33
C ALA A 122 2.85 8.60 -22.98
N GLY A 123 2.14 8.36 -21.87
CA GLY A 123 2.61 8.63 -20.50
C GLY A 123 2.61 10.12 -20.14
N PHE A 124 1.62 10.88 -20.61
CA PHE A 124 1.40 12.30 -20.33
C PHE A 124 0.17 12.51 -19.42
N PRO A 125 0.29 12.24 -18.11
CA PRO A 125 -0.87 12.20 -17.22
C PRO A 125 -1.55 13.56 -17.02
N ARG A 126 -0.82 14.69 -16.96
CA ARG A 126 -1.47 16.01 -16.81
C ARG A 126 -2.25 16.37 -18.06
N THR A 127 -1.70 16.11 -19.25
CA THR A 127 -2.41 16.31 -20.51
C THR A 127 -3.68 15.45 -20.58
N ALA A 128 -3.62 14.19 -20.15
CA ALA A 128 -4.79 13.31 -20.12
C ALA A 128 -5.87 13.84 -19.17
N LEU A 129 -5.50 14.19 -17.94
CA LEU A 129 -6.42 14.75 -16.96
C LEU A 129 -7.03 16.07 -17.44
N PHE A 130 -6.23 16.96 -18.01
CA PHE A 130 -6.67 18.24 -18.55
C PHE A 130 -7.74 18.07 -19.64
N ALA A 131 -7.59 17.08 -20.51
CA ALA A 131 -8.59 16.77 -21.53
C ALA A 131 -9.87 16.20 -20.92
N TRP A 132 -9.78 15.33 -19.91
CA TRP A 132 -10.96 14.84 -19.20
C TRP A 132 -11.68 15.94 -18.41
N ASP A 133 -10.99 16.90 -17.81
CA ASP A 133 -11.63 18.05 -17.14
C ASP A 133 -12.56 18.81 -18.10
N LEU A 134 -12.18 18.89 -19.39
CA LEU A 134 -13.03 19.49 -20.42
C LEU A 134 -14.22 18.60 -20.79
N VAL A 135 -14.04 17.29 -20.84
CA VAL A 135 -15.15 16.33 -21.04
C VAL A 135 -16.15 16.42 -19.89
N MET A 136 -15.69 16.42 -18.64
CA MET A 136 -16.55 16.46 -17.46
C MET A 136 -17.31 17.78 -17.32
N LYS A 137 -16.76 18.90 -17.83
CA LYS A 137 -17.50 20.17 -17.95
C LYS A 137 -18.67 20.10 -18.92
N GLN A 138 -18.63 19.22 -19.92
CA GLN A 138 -19.72 19.05 -20.90
C GLN A 138 -20.69 17.92 -20.52
N GLN A 139 -20.18 16.87 -19.88
CA GLN A 139 -20.92 15.65 -19.56
C GLN A 139 -20.60 15.17 -18.12
N PRO A 140 -21.00 15.93 -17.08
CA PRO A 140 -20.64 15.62 -15.69
C PRO A 140 -21.31 14.34 -15.15
N ASP A 141 -22.47 13.97 -15.68
CA ASP A 141 -23.31 12.87 -15.16
C ASP A 141 -23.18 11.56 -15.96
N ASP A 142 -22.28 11.50 -16.94
CA ASP A 142 -22.08 10.29 -17.76
C ASP A 142 -21.20 9.27 -17.02
N LYS A 143 -21.81 8.19 -16.52
CA LYS A 143 -21.12 7.15 -15.73
C LYS A 143 -19.83 6.63 -16.40
N PRO A 144 -19.82 6.22 -17.68
CA PRO A 144 -18.59 5.77 -18.34
C PRO A 144 -17.47 6.84 -18.36
N ASN A 145 -17.80 8.11 -18.59
CA ASN A 145 -16.84 9.20 -18.52
C ASN A 145 -16.33 9.42 -17.10
N THR A 146 -17.19 9.39 -16.10
CA THR A 146 -16.80 9.58 -14.70
C THR A 146 -15.79 8.50 -14.26
N ILE A 147 -16.01 7.24 -14.64
CA ILE A 147 -15.05 6.15 -14.36
C ILE A 147 -13.70 6.42 -15.03
N ARG A 148 -13.70 6.83 -16.30
CA ARG A 148 -12.46 7.16 -17.03
C ARG A 148 -11.75 8.39 -16.46
N TYR A 149 -12.51 9.38 -16.01
CA TYR A 149 -11.98 10.56 -15.32
C TYR A 149 -11.32 10.20 -13.98
N CYS A 150 -11.94 9.33 -13.18
CA CYS A 150 -11.32 8.78 -11.97
C CYS A 150 -9.99 8.10 -12.28
N GLN A 151 -9.90 7.29 -13.35
CA GLN A 151 -8.64 6.67 -13.76
C GLN A 151 -7.59 7.71 -14.16
N ALA A 152 -7.97 8.77 -14.87
CA ALA A 152 -7.06 9.85 -15.24
C ALA A 152 -6.55 10.62 -14.01
N LEU A 153 -7.41 10.86 -13.00
CA LEU A 153 -7.03 11.46 -11.72
C LEU A 153 -6.00 10.59 -10.98
N VAL A 154 -6.24 9.27 -10.88
CA VAL A 154 -5.28 8.33 -10.27
C VAL A 154 -3.94 8.32 -11.01
N ASN A 155 -3.96 8.25 -12.34
CA ASN A 155 -2.75 8.27 -13.15
C ASN A 155 -1.96 9.58 -13.02
N ASN A 156 -2.63 10.68 -12.69
CA ASN A 156 -2.01 11.97 -12.40
C ASN A 156 -1.52 12.11 -10.95
N GLY A 157 -1.83 11.14 -10.08
CA GLY A 157 -1.51 11.18 -8.65
C GLY A 157 -2.56 11.88 -7.78
N ASP A 158 -3.67 12.35 -8.36
CA ASP A 158 -4.76 13.04 -7.65
C ASP A 158 -5.75 12.05 -7.03
N VAL A 159 -5.25 11.08 -6.27
CA VAL A 159 -6.03 9.97 -5.69
C VAL A 159 -7.17 10.46 -4.80
N ALA A 160 -6.98 11.55 -4.05
CA ALA A 160 -8.01 12.14 -3.20
C ALA A 160 -9.23 12.60 -4.00
N LYS A 161 -9.01 13.31 -5.12
CA LYS A 161 -10.08 13.79 -6.00
C LYS A 161 -10.73 12.63 -6.77
N ALA A 162 -9.95 11.60 -7.13
CA ALA A 162 -10.49 10.38 -7.74
C ALA A 162 -11.47 9.66 -6.81
N GLU A 163 -11.10 9.54 -5.53
CA GLU A 163 -11.95 8.94 -4.49
C GLU A 163 -13.23 9.75 -4.28
N GLU A 164 -13.13 11.07 -4.12
CA GLU A 164 -14.31 11.94 -3.97
C GLU A 164 -15.28 11.78 -5.16
N THR A 165 -14.74 11.83 -6.38
CA THR A 165 -15.51 11.70 -7.63
C THR A 165 -16.19 10.33 -7.72
N CYS A 166 -15.48 9.26 -7.42
CA CYS A 166 -16.03 7.91 -7.49
C CYS A 166 -17.04 7.63 -6.37
N THR A 167 -16.84 8.19 -5.18
CA THR A 167 -17.78 8.09 -4.06
C THR A 167 -19.08 8.84 -4.38
N ALA A 168 -19.02 9.99 -5.06
CA ALA A 168 -20.21 10.66 -5.58
C ALA A 168 -20.94 9.80 -6.63
N LEU A 169 -20.20 9.16 -7.54
CA LEU A 169 -20.78 8.24 -8.54
C LEU A 169 -21.46 7.03 -7.88
N ALA A 170 -20.83 6.44 -6.86
CA ALA A 170 -21.38 5.32 -6.09
C ALA A 170 -22.69 5.69 -5.37
N LYS A 171 -22.78 6.92 -4.84
CA LYS A 171 -24.02 7.43 -4.24
C LYS A 171 -25.14 7.59 -5.27
N ALA A 172 -24.83 8.01 -6.49
CA ALA A 172 -25.81 8.11 -7.58
C ALA A 172 -26.24 6.74 -8.13
N HIS A 173 -25.41 5.70 -7.97
CA HIS A 173 -25.65 4.35 -8.49
C HIS A 173 -25.50 3.25 -7.42
N PRO A 174 -26.36 3.22 -6.38
CA PRO A 174 -26.20 2.31 -5.24
C PRO A 174 -26.37 0.81 -5.56
N GLY A 175 -26.91 0.46 -6.74
CA GLY A 175 -27.05 -0.93 -7.20
C GLY A 175 -25.92 -1.41 -8.13
N ASP A 176 -25.02 -0.52 -8.54
CA ASP A 176 -23.95 -0.83 -9.49
C ASP A 176 -22.71 -1.37 -8.75
N GLN A 177 -22.54 -2.68 -8.75
CA GLN A 177 -21.44 -3.36 -8.03
C GLN A 177 -20.06 -2.96 -8.55
N GLU A 178 -19.93 -2.62 -9.84
CA GLU A 178 -18.66 -2.19 -10.43
C GLU A 178 -18.23 -0.85 -9.83
N VAL A 179 -19.17 0.11 -9.77
CA VAL A 179 -18.92 1.45 -9.20
C VAL A 179 -18.66 1.36 -7.69
N LEU A 180 -19.41 0.52 -6.97
CA LEU A 180 -19.21 0.32 -5.52
C LEU A 180 -17.83 -0.27 -5.22
N GLN A 181 -17.38 -1.26 -6.01
CA GLN A 181 -16.07 -1.84 -5.83
C GLN A 181 -14.96 -0.85 -6.18
N LEU A 182 -15.12 -0.07 -7.26
CA LEU A 182 -14.17 0.97 -7.64
C LEU A 182 -14.02 2.03 -6.54
N SER A 183 -15.14 2.49 -5.95
CA SER A 183 -15.12 3.46 -4.84
C SER A 183 -14.37 2.88 -3.63
N LYS A 184 -14.65 1.64 -3.21
CA LYS A 184 -13.93 0.98 -2.11
C LYS A 184 -12.43 0.87 -2.38
N ASN A 185 -12.04 0.49 -3.60
CA ASN A 185 -10.64 0.38 -4.00
C ASN A 185 -9.93 1.74 -3.93
N LEU A 186 -10.60 2.82 -4.39
CA LEU A 186 -10.07 4.17 -4.32
C LEU A 186 -9.98 4.70 -2.89
N THR A 187 -10.93 4.39 -2.01
CA THR A 187 -10.84 4.73 -0.58
C THR A 187 -9.64 4.03 0.09
N ALA A 188 -9.39 2.76 -0.24
CA ALA A 188 -8.21 2.05 0.23
C ALA A 188 -6.92 2.66 -0.32
N SER A 189 -6.88 2.95 -1.63
CA SER A 189 -5.74 3.60 -2.29
C SER A 189 -5.45 4.99 -1.71
N ARG A 190 -6.48 5.79 -1.42
CA ARG A 190 -6.34 7.09 -0.76
C ARG A 190 -5.73 6.95 0.63
N THR A 191 -6.16 5.94 1.40
CA THR A 191 -5.63 5.69 2.75
C THR A 191 -4.15 5.30 2.71
N LEU A 192 -3.75 4.52 1.70
CA LEU A 192 -2.34 4.19 1.45
C LEU A 192 -1.52 5.42 1.01
N SER A 193 -2.09 6.26 0.15
CA SER A 193 -1.43 7.46 -0.39
C SER A 193 -1.33 8.61 0.62
N GLU A 194 -2.40 8.89 1.38
CA GLU A 194 -2.39 9.84 2.51
C GLU A 194 -1.53 9.32 3.67
N GLY A 195 -1.50 8.00 3.83
CA GLY A 195 -0.55 7.33 4.69
C GLY A 195 0.87 7.48 4.17
N GLY A 196 1.13 7.82 2.90
CA GLY A 196 2.44 8.05 2.32
C GLY A 196 3.18 6.79 1.84
N TYR A 197 2.59 5.60 1.99
CA TYR A 197 3.25 4.30 1.77
C TYR A 197 3.75 4.10 0.33
N ASP A 198 3.14 4.77 -0.65
CA ASP A 198 3.53 4.70 -2.06
C ASP A 198 4.90 5.34 -2.34
N LYS A 199 5.23 6.43 -1.63
CA LYS A 199 6.54 7.12 -1.75
C LYS A 199 7.67 6.32 -1.12
N VAL A 200 7.32 5.47 -0.17
CA VAL A 200 8.22 4.55 0.52
C VAL A 200 8.49 3.31 -0.31
N ALA A 201 7.47 2.75 -0.94
CA ALA A 201 7.62 1.62 -1.86
C ALA A 201 8.44 1.97 -3.11
N SER A 202 8.39 3.23 -3.57
CA SER A 202 9.16 3.74 -4.72
C SER A 202 10.57 4.23 -4.37
N GLY A 203 10.93 4.26 -3.07
CA GLY A 203 12.24 4.74 -2.61
C GLY A 203 12.44 6.26 -2.73
N GLU A 204 11.39 7.02 -3.06
CA GLU A 204 11.41 8.48 -3.18
C GLU A 204 11.23 9.19 -1.83
N SER A 205 10.67 8.52 -0.82
CA SER A 205 10.69 8.98 0.56
C SER A 205 11.06 7.86 1.53
N ASP A 206 11.70 8.25 2.62
CA ASP A 206 11.95 7.36 3.74
C ASP A 206 10.62 7.00 4.44
N TYR A 207 10.54 5.84 5.11
CA TYR A 207 9.35 5.41 5.90
C TYR A 207 8.91 6.48 6.92
N ARG A 208 9.82 7.41 7.24
CA ARG A 208 9.69 8.58 8.11
C ARG A 208 8.69 9.64 7.63
N ALA A 209 8.51 9.83 6.32
CA ALA A 209 7.68 10.94 5.77
C ALA A 209 6.17 10.65 5.69
N VAL A 210 5.79 9.45 6.15
CA VAL A 210 4.54 8.72 5.91
C VAL A 210 3.78 8.54 7.24
N LEU A 211 4.50 8.62 8.35
CA LEU A 211 3.92 8.57 9.68
C LEU A 211 3.29 9.92 10.00
N LYS A 212 1.98 9.90 10.24
CA LYS A 212 1.11 11.07 10.47
C LYS A 212 1.49 11.93 11.68
N ASP A 213 2.50 11.52 12.43
CA ASP A 213 2.98 12.21 13.62
C ASP A 213 4.52 12.27 13.59
N GLU A 214 5.04 13.42 13.14
CA GLU A 214 6.48 13.71 13.01
C GLU A 214 7.22 13.52 14.35
N ALA A 215 6.50 13.65 15.48
CA ALA A 215 7.02 13.39 16.82
C ALA A 215 7.17 11.89 17.15
N GLU A 216 6.27 11.03 16.67
CA GLU A 216 6.32 9.57 16.91
C GLU A 216 7.41 8.92 16.05
N ALA A 217 7.68 9.46 14.84
CA ALA A 217 8.77 9.01 13.96
C ALA A 217 10.17 9.41 14.44
N VAL A 218 10.35 10.61 15.00
CA VAL A 218 11.61 11.01 15.65
C VAL A 218 11.87 10.16 16.88
N LEU A 219 10.82 9.81 17.64
CA LEU A 219 10.93 8.90 18.77
C LEU A 219 11.28 7.48 18.32
N LEU A 220 10.64 6.95 17.28
CA LEU A 220 10.93 5.60 16.75
C LEU A 220 12.28 5.49 16.05
N GLU A 221 12.76 6.52 15.37
CA GLU A 221 14.11 6.56 14.79
C GLU A 221 15.17 6.76 15.87
N GLN A 222 14.89 7.58 16.89
CA GLN A 222 15.75 7.63 18.07
C GLN A 222 15.76 6.28 18.78
N GLU A 223 14.63 5.57 18.90
CA GLU A 223 14.54 4.19 19.39
C GLU A 223 15.37 3.21 18.55
N ASN A 224 15.19 3.21 17.22
CA ASN A 224 15.87 2.27 16.32
C ASN A 224 17.36 2.57 16.11
N ARG A 225 17.80 3.84 16.14
CA ARG A 225 19.24 4.17 16.11
C ARG A 225 19.91 4.02 17.48
N ARG A 226 19.16 4.13 18.56
CA ARG A 226 19.66 3.85 19.92
C ARG A 226 19.76 2.35 20.19
N SER A 227 18.90 1.56 19.54
CA SER A 227 18.80 0.10 19.60
C SER A 227 20.05 -0.71 19.22
N GLU A 228 21.26 -0.16 19.23
CA GLU A 228 22.51 -0.94 19.16
C GLU A 228 23.35 -0.84 20.44
N GLN A 229 22.98 0.00 21.42
CA GLN A 229 23.68 0.12 22.71
C GLN A 229 22.73 -0.01 23.90
N GLU A 230 23.03 -0.91 24.83
CA GLU A 230 22.30 -1.16 26.09
C GLU A 230 22.08 0.13 26.91
N SER A 231 23.03 1.07 26.86
CA SER A 231 22.97 2.40 27.49
C SER A 231 21.80 3.28 27.05
N THR A 232 21.20 2.98 25.90
CA THR A 232 20.11 3.78 25.36
C THR A 232 18.72 3.23 25.72
N ALA A 233 18.60 1.92 25.91
CA ALA A 233 17.39 1.27 26.37
C ALA A 233 17.08 1.70 27.82
N GLU A 234 18.09 1.80 28.68
CA GLU A 234 17.94 2.31 30.05
C GLU A 234 17.42 3.76 30.09
N ASN A 235 17.86 4.61 29.15
CA ASN A 235 17.40 6.00 29.07
C ASN A 235 15.94 6.08 28.61
N LEU A 236 15.55 5.26 27.63
CA LEU A 236 14.17 5.17 27.16
C LEU A 236 13.24 4.63 28.26
N ILE A 237 13.68 3.62 29.02
CA ILE A 237 12.95 3.11 30.18
C ILE A 237 12.64 4.26 31.15
N LYS A 238 13.65 5.04 31.56
CA LYS A 238 13.45 6.17 32.49
C LYS A 238 12.44 7.18 31.97
N GLU A 239 12.56 7.55 30.70
CA GLU A 239 11.65 8.50 30.06
C GLU A 239 10.20 7.97 30.00
N TYR A 240 10.03 6.71 29.64
CA TYR A 240 8.72 6.08 29.51
C TYR A 240 8.08 5.84 30.87
N GLU A 241 8.85 5.46 31.89
CA GLU A 241 8.38 5.36 33.28
C GLU A 241 7.91 6.72 33.80
N GLN A 242 8.61 7.82 33.50
CA GLN A 242 8.17 9.18 33.86
C GLN A 242 6.85 9.56 33.20
N ARG A 243 6.70 9.30 31.90
CA ARG A 243 5.45 9.58 31.16
C ARG A 243 4.24 8.80 31.68
N LEU A 244 4.45 7.61 32.25
CA LEU A 244 3.38 6.85 32.90
C LEU A 244 2.97 7.43 34.27
N VAL A 245 3.85 8.13 34.97
CA VAL A 245 3.54 8.80 36.26
C VAL A 245 2.58 9.98 36.04
N ASP A 246 2.68 10.67 34.90
CA ASP A 246 1.85 11.83 34.55
C ASP A 246 0.40 11.48 34.14
N GLY A 247 -0.04 10.24 34.36
CA GLY A 247 -1.45 9.88 34.41
C GLY A 247 -2.07 9.36 33.12
N SER A 248 -1.28 9.00 32.11
CA SER A 248 -1.80 8.29 30.93
C SER A 248 -1.58 6.77 31.07
N GLU A 249 -2.65 5.99 31.26
CA GLU A 249 -2.60 4.53 31.04
C GLU A 249 -2.50 4.25 29.54
N ASN A 250 -1.36 4.60 28.96
CA ASN A 250 -1.08 4.39 27.56
C ASN A 250 -0.61 2.94 27.35
N LEU A 251 -1.50 2.09 26.87
CA LEU A 251 -1.23 0.68 26.59
C LEU A 251 -0.02 0.47 25.68
N LYS A 252 0.20 1.35 24.68
CA LYS A 252 1.39 1.28 23.82
C LYS A 252 2.67 1.44 24.65
N LEU A 253 2.70 2.44 25.52
CA LEU A 253 3.86 2.75 26.36
C LEU A 253 4.17 1.63 27.35
N ILE A 254 3.13 1.03 27.95
CA ILE A 254 3.26 -0.10 28.86
C ILE A 254 3.87 -1.30 28.14
N ARG A 255 3.43 -1.60 26.90
CA ARG A 255 4.00 -2.67 26.08
C ARG A 255 5.47 -2.39 25.73
N SER A 256 5.79 -1.19 25.27
CA SER A 256 7.18 -0.80 24.97
C SER A 256 8.09 -0.91 26.19
N LEU A 257 7.61 -0.53 27.39
CA LEU A 257 8.36 -0.72 28.63
C LEU A 257 8.62 -2.19 28.93
N ALA A 258 7.64 -3.08 28.71
CA ALA A 258 7.83 -4.51 28.87
C ALA A 258 8.93 -5.05 27.93
N GLU A 259 8.89 -4.67 26.66
CA GLU A 259 9.87 -5.06 25.64
C GLU A 259 11.29 -4.52 25.97
N LEU A 260 11.39 -3.25 26.36
CA LEU A 260 12.65 -2.62 26.75
C LEU A 260 13.25 -3.25 28.01
N HIS A 261 12.44 -3.55 29.03
CA HIS A 261 12.92 -4.23 30.24
C HIS A 261 13.41 -5.65 29.94
N SER A 262 12.74 -6.39 29.06
CA SER A 262 13.22 -7.72 28.63
C SER A 262 14.59 -7.63 27.97
N ARG A 263 14.79 -6.59 27.15
CA ARG A 263 16.03 -6.36 26.41
C ARG A 263 17.23 -6.09 27.32
N VAL A 264 17.05 -5.30 28.37
CA VAL A 264 18.09 -5.04 29.38
C VAL A 264 18.16 -6.15 30.45
N LYS A 265 17.57 -7.32 30.16
CA LYS A 265 17.53 -8.51 31.04
C LYS A 265 16.86 -8.27 32.41
N ASN A 266 16.03 -7.23 32.51
CA ASN A 266 15.14 -6.99 33.65
C ASN A 266 13.82 -7.76 33.46
N PHE A 267 13.92 -9.09 33.40
CA PHE A 267 12.79 -9.95 33.04
C PHE A 267 11.59 -9.83 33.99
N ASP A 268 11.82 -9.70 35.30
CA ASP A 268 10.73 -9.55 36.28
C ASP A 268 9.89 -8.29 36.02
N LYS A 269 10.56 -7.16 35.76
CA LYS A 269 9.88 -5.91 35.40
C LYS A 269 9.16 -6.02 34.05
N SER A 270 9.76 -6.71 33.09
CA SER A 270 9.12 -6.95 31.79
C SER A 270 7.78 -7.67 31.96
N VAL A 271 7.77 -8.75 32.74
CA VAL A 271 6.54 -9.49 33.07
C VAL A 271 5.53 -8.59 33.80
N GLU A 272 5.96 -7.80 34.78
CA GLU A 272 5.09 -6.87 35.51
C GLU A 272 4.39 -5.88 34.57
N TYR A 273 5.11 -5.32 33.60
CA TYR A 273 4.52 -4.40 32.62
C TYR A 273 3.53 -5.10 31.67
N TYR A 274 3.82 -6.31 31.20
CA TYR A 274 2.84 -7.08 30.41
C TYR A 274 1.60 -7.46 31.23
N GLU A 275 1.77 -7.85 32.49
CA GLU A 275 0.63 -8.10 33.38
C GLU A 275 -0.19 -6.83 33.65
N ARG A 276 0.47 -5.68 33.80
CA ARG A 276 -0.19 -4.37 33.88
C ARG A 276 -0.94 -4.05 32.59
N PHE A 277 -0.36 -4.34 31.43
CA PHE A 277 -1.02 -4.17 30.14
C PHE A 277 -2.33 -4.97 30.11
N ASN A 278 -2.29 -6.24 30.48
CA ASN A 278 -3.47 -7.10 30.50
C ASN A 278 -4.53 -6.65 31.52
N LYS A 279 -4.13 -6.07 32.66
CA LYS A 279 -5.07 -5.50 33.64
C LYS A 279 -5.79 -4.26 33.10
N SER A 280 -5.06 -3.38 32.41
CA SER A 280 -5.64 -2.17 31.80
C SER A 280 -6.41 -2.48 30.52
N ASN A 281 -6.05 -3.55 29.81
CA ASN A 281 -6.72 -3.99 28.59
C ASN A 281 -7.96 -4.83 28.93
N LEU A 282 -9.15 -4.30 28.68
CA LEU A 282 -10.43 -4.98 28.97
C LEU A 282 -10.73 -6.20 28.05
N ARG A 283 -9.75 -6.67 27.28
CA ARG A 283 -9.84 -7.81 26.37
C ARG A 283 -8.62 -8.70 26.55
N SER A 284 -8.85 -10.02 26.51
CA SER A 284 -7.78 -11.01 26.45
C SER A 284 -6.96 -10.81 25.18
N ASP A 285 -5.64 -10.74 25.31
CA ASP A 285 -4.71 -10.56 24.19
C ASP A 285 -3.71 -11.72 24.15
N ALA A 286 -3.93 -12.66 23.22
CA ALA A 286 -3.09 -13.84 23.05
C ALA A 286 -1.63 -13.49 22.76
N THR A 287 -1.37 -12.35 22.10
CA THR A 287 0.00 -11.93 21.79
C THR A 287 0.75 -11.47 23.02
N VAL A 288 0.07 -10.78 23.95
CA VAL A 288 0.68 -10.33 25.21
C VAL A 288 0.86 -11.49 26.16
N ASP A 289 -0.13 -12.39 26.26
CA ASP A 289 0.00 -13.58 27.09
C ASP A 289 1.15 -14.49 26.62
N ARG A 290 1.33 -14.63 25.30
CA ARG A 290 2.49 -15.32 24.73
C ARG A 290 3.80 -14.61 25.08
N ALA A 291 3.85 -13.28 24.97
CA ALA A 291 5.04 -12.51 25.32
C ALA A 291 5.44 -12.67 26.79
N ILE A 292 4.49 -12.78 27.73
CA ILE A 292 4.77 -13.09 29.14
C ILE A 292 5.49 -14.43 29.28
N VAL A 293 5.03 -15.46 28.58
CA VAL A 293 5.65 -16.79 28.60
C VAL A 293 7.05 -16.72 28.00
N ASP A 294 7.20 -16.10 26.83
CA ASP A 294 8.48 -16.00 26.15
C ASP A 294 9.51 -15.21 26.99
N THR A 295 9.11 -14.13 27.68
CA THR A 295 9.99 -13.40 28.61
C THR A 295 10.45 -14.28 29.78
N LYS A 296 9.57 -15.12 30.33
CA LYS A 296 9.95 -16.07 31.40
C LYS A 296 10.90 -17.15 30.89
N LEU A 297 10.74 -17.61 29.65
CA LEU A 297 11.69 -18.53 29.02
C LEU A 297 13.06 -17.87 28.85
N LEU A 298 13.11 -16.61 28.42
CA LEU A 298 14.36 -15.84 28.36
C LEU A 298 15.02 -15.71 29.75
N GLN A 299 14.23 -15.54 30.81
CA GLN A 299 14.74 -15.51 32.18
C GLN A 299 15.34 -16.87 32.58
N PHE A 300 14.69 -17.99 32.23
CA PHE A 300 15.25 -19.32 32.43
C PHE A 300 16.55 -19.51 31.65
N ASP A 301 16.56 -19.17 30.36
CA ASP A 301 17.74 -19.26 29.49
C ASP A 301 18.91 -18.48 30.06
N TRP A 302 18.66 -17.23 30.49
CA TRP A 302 19.68 -16.42 31.15
C TRP A 302 20.18 -17.05 32.46
N ARG A 303 19.30 -17.61 33.30
CA ARG A 303 19.70 -18.30 34.54
C ARG A 303 20.52 -19.56 34.27
N ILE A 304 20.17 -20.33 33.24
CA ILE A 304 20.91 -21.52 32.80
C ILE A 304 22.32 -21.12 32.34
N GLU A 305 22.44 -20.04 31.56
CA GLU A 305 23.74 -19.50 31.13
C GLU A 305 24.63 -19.06 32.30
N GLN A 306 24.02 -18.55 33.38
CA GLN A 306 24.76 -18.15 34.59
C GLN A 306 25.04 -19.33 35.55
N ALA A 307 24.42 -20.48 35.34
CA ALA A 307 24.54 -21.63 36.25
C ALA A 307 25.82 -22.45 35.98
N GLY A 308 26.35 -23.08 37.04
CA GLY A 308 27.39 -24.10 36.90
C GLY A 308 26.83 -25.40 36.30
N GLN A 309 27.72 -26.29 35.80
CA GLN A 309 27.30 -27.53 35.10
C GLN A 309 26.36 -28.46 35.90
N GLY A 310 26.34 -28.37 37.23
CA GLY A 310 25.44 -29.16 38.08
C GLY A 310 24.00 -28.63 38.13
N ASP A 311 23.84 -27.31 38.20
CA ASP A 311 22.53 -26.66 38.39
C ASP A 311 21.80 -26.38 37.05
N ALA A 312 22.55 -26.33 35.95
CA ALA A 312 22.00 -26.08 34.61
C ALA A 312 20.97 -27.13 34.18
N ALA A 313 21.22 -28.42 34.47
CA ALA A 313 20.32 -29.50 34.08
C ALA A 313 18.97 -29.46 34.82
N GLU A 314 18.96 -29.06 36.09
CA GLU A 314 17.73 -28.88 36.87
C GLU A 314 16.93 -27.68 36.33
N LEU A 315 17.60 -26.56 36.06
CA LEU A 315 16.97 -25.38 35.46
C LEU A 315 16.44 -25.64 34.05
N GLU A 316 17.12 -26.44 33.23
CA GLU A 316 16.63 -26.87 31.92
C GLU A 316 15.35 -27.72 32.04
N ALA A 317 15.30 -28.63 33.02
CA ALA A 317 14.11 -29.42 33.29
C ALA A 317 12.93 -28.55 33.75
N GLU A 318 13.18 -27.60 34.66
CA GLU A 318 12.17 -26.62 35.10
C GLU A 318 11.66 -25.75 33.95
N ARG A 319 12.58 -25.25 33.10
CA ARG A 319 12.24 -24.45 31.91
C ARG A 319 11.32 -25.23 30.97
N ASN A 320 11.68 -26.46 30.63
CA ASN A 320 10.89 -27.28 29.70
C ASN A 320 9.51 -27.63 30.28
N ALA A 321 9.43 -27.93 31.59
CA ALA A 321 8.18 -28.17 32.27
C ALA A 321 7.29 -26.92 32.29
N PHE A 322 7.88 -25.74 32.55
CA PHE A 322 7.20 -24.46 32.49
C PHE A 322 6.65 -24.16 31.09
N GLU A 323 7.47 -24.37 30.05
CA GLU A 323 7.08 -24.11 28.66
C GLU A 323 5.87 -24.95 28.24
N ILE A 324 5.92 -26.26 28.45
CA ILE A 324 4.81 -27.16 28.09
C ILE A 324 3.53 -26.77 28.82
N ASP A 325 3.58 -26.57 30.14
CA ASP A 325 2.41 -26.21 30.95
C ASP A 325 1.79 -24.87 30.49
N HIS A 326 2.61 -23.85 30.25
CA HIS A 326 2.09 -22.54 29.87
C HIS A 326 1.59 -22.50 28.43
N ILE A 327 2.26 -23.15 27.47
CA ILE A 327 1.76 -23.24 26.10
C ILE A 327 0.47 -24.06 26.04
N GLN A 328 0.34 -25.11 26.85
CA GLN A 328 -0.93 -25.85 27.00
C GLN A 328 -2.04 -24.91 27.46
N ARG A 329 -1.85 -24.16 28.56
CA ARG A 329 -2.83 -23.19 29.07
C ARG A 329 -3.20 -22.11 28.06
N LEU A 330 -2.23 -21.58 27.31
CA LEU A 330 -2.50 -20.62 26.24
C LEU A 330 -3.34 -21.26 25.13
N SER A 331 -3.02 -22.49 24.72
CA SER A 331 -3.76 -23.21 23.68
C SER A 331 -5.21 -23.53 24.09
N ASP A 332 -5.46 -23.71 25.39
CA ASP A 332 -6.80 -23.93 25.95
C ASP A 332 -7.58 -22.63 26.09
N THR A 333 -6.89 -21.53 26.44
CA THR A 333 -7.48 -20.18 26.52
C THR A 333 -7.83 -19.64 25.13
N TYR A 334 -6.98 -19.93 24.13
CA TYR A 334 -7.09 -19.45 22.76
C TYR A 334 -7.26 -20.61 21.76
N PRO A 335 -8.37 -21.37 21.83
CA PRO A 335 -8.51 -22.62 21.08
C PRO A 335 -8.55 -22.46 19.56
N SER A 336 -8.82 -21.24 19.07
CA SER A 336 -8.82 -20.85 17.66
C SER A 336 -7.42 -20.54 17.12
N ASP A 337 -6.45 -20.23 17.98
CA ASP A 337 -5.06 -20.07 17.55
C ASP A 337 -4.41 -21.45 17.43
N LEU A 338 -4.57 -22.02 16.24
CA LEU A 338 -4.03 -23.32 15.91
C LEU A 338 -2.50 -23.36 15.86
N SER A 339 -1.82 -22.20 15.85
CA SER A 339 -0.35 -22.14 15.95
C SER A 339 0.13 -22.57 17.33
N LEU A 340 -0.57 -22.17 18.40
CA LEU A 340 -0.28 -22.63 19.77
C LEU A 340 -0.43 -24.15 19.90
N ARG A 341 -1.40 -24.74 19.19
CA ARG A 341 -1.56 -26.21 19.16
C ARG A 341 -0.40 -26.90 18.44
N TYR A 342 0.15 -26.27 17.41
CA TYR A 342 1.35 -26.79 16.74
C TYR A 342 2.54 -26.76 17.69
N ASP A 343 2.80 -25.62 18.33
CA ASP A 343 3.92 -25.43 19.25
C ASP A 343 3.84 -26.42 20.43
N LEU A 344 2.66 -26.57 21.03
CA LEU A 344 2.40 -27.59 22.06
C LEU A 344 2.75 -29.00 21.57
N GLY A 345 2.37 -29.35 20.34
CA GLY A 345 2.67 -30.65 19.76
C GLY A 345 4.18 -30.89 19.60
N VAL A 346 4.94 -29.85 19.23
CA VAL A 346 6.41 -29.92 19.14
C VAL A 346 7.00 -30.20 20.51
N LEU A 347 6.60 -29.44 21.53
CA LEU A 347 7.10 -29.61 22.89
C LEU A 347 6.73 -31.00 23.47
N GLN A 348 5.50 -31.47 23.26
CA GLN A 348 5.07 -32.81 23.64
C GLN A 348 5.88 -33.91 22.93
N PHE A 349 6.22 -33.71 21.65
CA PHE A 349 7.04 -34.67 20.91
C PHE A 349 8.47 -34.75 21.47
N GLU A 350 9.07 -33.61 21.82
CA GLU A 350 10.39 -33.50 22.42
C GLU A 350 10.42 -34.12 23.82
N ALA A 351 9.37 -33.92 24.62
CA ALA A 351 9.17 -34.58 25.90
C ALA A 351 8.87 -36.09 25.80
N GLY A 352 8.71 -36.63 24.59
CA GLY A 352 8.41 -38.05 24.36
C GLY A 352 6.93 -38.41 24.62
N GLU A 353 6.05 -37.43 24.80
CA GLU A 353 4.61 -37.61 24.98
C GLU A 353 3.91 -37.85 23.63
N ILE A 354 4.34 -38.88 22.91
CA ILE A 354 4.02 -39.08 21.49
C ILE A 354 2.52 -39.13 21.21
N THR A 355 1.72 -39.73 22.10
CA THR A 355 0.26 -39.80 21.92
C THR A 355 -0.39 -38.42 21.98
N GLN A 356 0.04 -37.56 22.92
CA GLN A 356 -0.50 -36.20 23.07
C GLN A 356 -0.05 -35.33 21.89
N ALA A 357 1.23 -35.44 21.50
CA ALA A 357 1.78 -34.75 20.34
C ALA A 357 0.97 -35.02 19.06
N ILE A 358 0.60 -36.29 18.80
CA ILE A 358 -0.26 -36.66 17.65
C ILE A 358 -1.60 -35.92 17.70
N GLN A 359 -2.26 -35.83 18.86
CA GLN A 359 -3.55 -35.15 19.00
C GLN A 359 -3.42 -33.64 18.75
N SER A 360 -2.36 -33.03 19.27
CA SER A 360 -2.04 -31.62 19.06
C SER A 360 -1.81 -31.31 17.58
N PHE A 361 -0.99 -32.12 16.89
CA PHE A 361 -0.75 -31.98 15.46
C PHE A 361 -1.97 -32.27 14.59
N GLN A 362 -2.85 -33.20 15.00
CA GLN A 362 -4.12 -33.45 14.30
C GLN A 362 -5.00 -32.21 14.28
N ARG A 363 -5.07 -31.46 15.39
CA ARG A 363 -5.82 -30.20 15.46
C ARG A 363 -5.12 -29.07 14.71
N ALA A 364 -3.80 -28.97 14.82
CA ALA A 364 -3.01 -27.92 14.20
C ALA A 364 -3.05 -27.95 12.66
N GLN A 365 -3.33 -29.11 12.04
CA GLN A 365 -3.45 -29.25 10.59
C GLN A 365 -4.51 -28.34 9.94
N ALA A 366 -5.54 -27.92 10.69
CA ALA A 366 -6.54 -27.00 10.17
C ALA A 366 -5.98 -25.57 9.93
N ASN A 367 -4.76 -25.27 10.38
CA ASN A 367 -4.05 -24.04 10.02
C ASN A 367 -3.29 -24.25 8.71
N PRO A 368 -3.58 -23.48 7.64
CA PRO A 368 -2.91 -23.62 6.34
C PRO A 368 -1.38 -23.52 6.42
N HIS A 369 -0.84 -22.68 7.31
CA HIS A 369 0.61 -22.50 7.46
C HIS A 369 1.28 -23.58 8.32
N LYS A 370 0.51 -24.35 9.09
CA LYS A 370 1.04 -25.44 9.95
C LYS A 370 0.67 -26.82 9.44
N GLU A 371 -0.17 -26.95 8.42
CA GLU A 371 -0.63 -28.22 7.89
C GLU A 371 0.51 -29.18 7.50
N ILE A 372 1.41 -28.74 6.62
CA ILE A 372 2.55 -29.55 6.18
C ILE A 372 3.51 -29.86 7.36
N PRO A 373 3.95 -28.89 8.17
CA PRO A 373 4.75 -29.16 9.36
C PRO A 373 4.09 -30.15 10.33
N SER A 374 2.78 -30.03 10.59
CA SER A 374 2.03 -30.95 11.45
C SER A 374 2.03 -32.37 10.90
N LEU A 375 1.80 -32.55 9.59
CA LEU A 375 1.87 -33.86 8.95
C LEU A 375 3.28 -34.48 9.06
N MET A 376 4.32 -33.68 8.86
CA MET A 376 5.71 -34.14 9.02
C MET A 376 5.99 -34.63 10.45
N HIS A 377 5.57 -33.86 11.46
CA HIS A 377 5.75 -34.26 12.86
C HIS A 377 4.88 -35.47 13.24
N MET A 378 3.66 -35.59 12.71
CA MET A 378 2.85 -36.81 12.88
C MET A 378 3.50 -38.04 12.28
N GLY A 379 4.12 -37.92 11.10
CA GLY A 379 4.92 -38.99 10.51
C GLY A 379 6.06 -39.45 11.44
N LYS A 380 6.80 -38.49 12.01
CA LYS A 380 7.84 -38.78 13.02
C LYS A 380 7.26 -39.45 14.28
N CYS A 381 6.09 -39.02 14.74
CA CYS A 381 5.40 -39.62 15.88
C CYS A 381 5.03 -41.09 15.61
N PHE A 382 4.44 -41.38 14.45
CA PHE A 382 4.09 -42.76 14.07
C PHE A 382 5.32 -43.65 13.93
N ALA A 383 6.41 -43.14 13.34
CA ALA A 383 7.68 -43.84 13.25
C ALA A 383 8.26 -44.18 14.64
N LYS A 384 8.25 -43.22 15.59
CA LYS A 384 8.66 -43.46 16.98
C LYS A 384 7.81 -44.53 17.68
N ARG A 385 6.56 -44.74 17.28
CA ARG A 385 5.67 -45.81 17.78
C ARG A 385 5.82 -47.14 17.02
N GLY A 386 6.73 -47.23 16.04
CA GLY A 386 6.90 -48.41 15.19
C GLY A 386 5.79 -48.60 14.15
N MET A 387 4.92 -47.60 13.95
CA MET A 387 3.79 -47.64 13.02
C MET A 387 4.22 -47.14 11.64
N ASN A 388 5.16 -47.85 11.02
CA ASN A 388 5.89 -47.40 9.83
C ASN A 388 4.97 -47.14 8.62
N ASP A 389 3.93 -47.96 8.42
CA ASP A 389 2.99 -47.78 7.29
C ASP A 389 2.20 -46.46 7.42
N MET A 390 1.75 -46.14 8.64
CA MET A 390 1.07 -44.86 8.90
C MET A 390 2.04 -43.68 8.83
N ALA A 391 3.29 -43.86 9.25
CA ALA A 391 4.33 -42.85 9.10
C ALA A 391 4.55 -42.53 7.62
N ALA A 392 4.78 -43.55 6.79
CA ALA A 392 4.97 -43.41 5.35
C ALA A 392 3.76 -42.76 4.67
N GLY A 393 2.54 -43.24 4.97
CA GLY A 393 1.31 -42.67 4.41
C GLY A 393 1.07 -41.21 4.82
N THR A 394 1.41 -40.83 6.05
CA THR A 394 1.27 -39.44 6.52
C THR A 394 2.30 -38.51 5.88
N LEU A 395 3.54 -38.98 5.71
CA LEU A 395 4.60 -38.23 5.04
C LEU A 395 4.32 -38.08 3.54
N GLN A 396 3.75 -39.09 2.89
CA GLN A 396 3.33 -38.98 1.50
C GLN A 396 2.28 -37.88 1.33
N LYS A 397 1.27 -37.81 2.21
CA LYS A 397 0.29 -36.71 2.20
C LYS A 397 0.94 -35.33 2.35
N ALA A 398 2.00 -35.22 3.15
CA ALA A 398 2.75 -33.97 3.30
C ALA A 398 3.45 -33.56 1.99
N LEU A 399 4.02 -34.53 1.27
CA LEU A 399 4.65 -34.32 -0.05
C LEU A 399 3.62 -33.90 -1.09
N ASP A 400 2.52 -34.63 -1.21
CA ASP A 400 1.46 -34.34 -2.19
C ASP A 400 0.89 -32.93 -2.01
N LYS A 401 0.75 -32.49 -0.75
CA LYS A 401 0.30 -31.12 -0.44
C LYS A 401 1.32 -30.05 -0.79
N LYS A 402 2.62 -30.34 -0.60
CA LYS A 402 3.68 -29.41 -0.97
C LYS A 402 3.70 -29.17 -2.48
N GLU A 403 3.58 -30.23 -3.27
CA GLU A 403 3.57 -30.15 -4.74
C GLU A 403 2.37 -29.38 -5.32
N ILE A 404 1.28 -29.23 -4.57
CA ILE A 404 0.10 -28.45 -4.98
C ILE A 404 0.28 -26.95 -4.67
N MET A 405 1.17 -26.60 -3.73
CA MET A 405 1.39 -25.22 -3.29
C MET A 405 2.53 -24.51 -4.04
N ASP A 406 3.45 -25.27 -4.64
CA ASP A 406 4.48 -24.80 -5.58
C ASP A 406 3.89 -24.66 -7.01
#